data_AF-A0A0Q8IXT7-F1
#
_entry.id   AF-A0A0Q8IXT7-F1
#
_cell.length_a   1.000
_cell.length_b   1.000
_cell.length_c   1.000
_cell.angle_alpha   90.00
_cell.angle_beta   90.00
_cell.angle_gamma   90.00
#
_symmetry.space_group_name_H-M   'P 1'
#
loop_
_entity.id
_entity.type
_entity.pdbx_description
1 polymer ?
#
loop_
_entity_poly.entity_id
_entity_poly.type
_entity_poly.pdbx_seq_one_letter_code
_entity_poly.pdbx_strand_id
1 'polypeptide(L)' 'MQGKVDVAVMIGSGVPANLRSMGRKVCWVVLLNGERRGTAYSSRDEAEECRAAWLAQLNAESPGSLH' A
#
# COMPACT_ATOMS: atom_id res chain seq x y z
N MET A 1 9.54 0.89 16.64
CA MET A 1 8.08 0.77 16.36
C MET A 1 7.93 -0.12 15.15
N GLN A 2 7.28 -1.28 15.26
CA GLN A 2 7.07 -2.18 14.12
C GLN A 2 6.12 -1.48 13.14
N GLY A 3 6.60 -1.12 11.95
CA GLY A 3 5.77 -0.54 10.91
C GLY A 3 4.78 -1.57 10.39
N LYS A 4 3.48 -1.27 10.44
CA LYS A 4 2.43 -2.14 9.93
C LYS A 4 2.12 -1.79 8.47
N VAL A 5 2.14 -2.78 7.59
CA VAL A 5 1.80 -2.61 6.17
C VAL A 5 0.49 -3.34 5.87
N ASP A 6 -0.52 -2.57 5.50
CA ASP A 6 -1.86 -3.05 5.14
C ASP A 6 -2.14 -2.75 3.67
N VAL A 7 -2.93 -3.60 3.02
CA VAL A 7 -3.47 -3.33 1.67
C VAL A 7 -4.94 -2.96 1.83
N ALA A 8 -5.30 -1.77 1.39
CA ALA A 8 -6.69 -1.32 1.38
C ALA A 8 -7.23 -1.33 -0.05
N VAL A 9 -8.50 -1.72 -0.18
CA VAL A 9 -9.24 -1.62 -1.44
C VAL A 9 -10.16 -0.41 -1.39
N MET A 10 -10.12 0.39 -2.45
CA MET A 10 -11.04 1.51 -2.63
C MET A 10 -12.00 1.16 -3.77
N ILE A 11 -13.30 1.30 -3.51
CA ILE A 11 -14.37 0.96 -4.45
C ILE A 11 -15.28 2.18 -4.61
N GLY A 12 -15.68 2.47 -5.85
CA GLY A 12 -16.63 3.56 -6.13
C GLY A 12 -16.06 4.94 -5.83
N SER A 13 -16.64 5.67 -4.87
CA SER A 13 -16.23 7.04 -4.52
C SER A 13 -14.85 7.13 -3.87
N GLY A 14 -14.35 6.03 -3.29
CA GLY A 14 -12.99 5.97 -2.77
C GLY A 14 -11.92 5.96 -3.87
N VAL A 15 -12.26 5.58 -5.11
CA VAL A 15 -11.29 5.54 -6.20
C VAL A 15 -10.94 6.97 -6.63
N PRO A 16 -9.65 7.32 -6.74
CA PRO A 16 -9.24 8.65 -7.14
C PRO A 16 -9.74 9.00 -8.55
N ALA A 17 -10.03 10.28 -8.76
CA ALA A 17 -10.70 10.77 -9.97
C ALA A 17 -9.98 10.38 -11.26
N ASN A 18 -8.64 10.31 -11.24
CA ASN A 18 -7.84 9.88 -12.39
C ASN A 18 -8.19 8.44 -12.83
N LEU A 19 -8.27 7.50 -11.89
CA LEU A 19 -8.59 6.11 -12.15
C LEU A 19 -10.07 5.93 -12.50
N ARG A 20 -10.97 6.68 -11.84
CA ARG A 20 -12.40 6.71 -12.19
C ARG A 20 -12.63 7.18 -13.63
N SER A 21 -11.93 8.22 -14.07
CA SER A 21 -12.00 8.71 -15.46
C SER A 21 -11.48 7.69 -16.48
N MET A 22 -10.58 6.80 -16.07
CA MET A 22 -10.12 5.66 -16.89
C MET A 22 -11.11 4.47 -16.87
N GLY A 23 -12.28 4.60 -16.24
CA GLY A 23 -13.30 3.55 -16.15
C GLY A 23 -13.05 2.51 -15.06
N ARG A 24 -12.04 2.71 -14.19
CA ARG A 24 -11.73 1.77 -13.11
C ARG A 24 -12.66 2.01 -11.92
N LYS A 25 -13.33 0.95 -11.48
CA LYS A 25 -14.30 0.97 -10.37
C LYS A 25 -13.71 0.53 -9.02
N VAL A 26 -12.51 -0.04 -9.07
CA VAL A 26 -11.77 -0.58 -7.92
C VAL A 26 -10.30 -0.22 -8.08
N CYS A 27 -9.62 0.11 -6.98
CA CYS A 27 -8.17 0.20 -6.93
C CYS A 27 -7.64 -0.26 -5.57
N TRP A 28 -6.40 -0.70 -5.54
CA TRP A 28 -5.72 -1.13 -4.32
C TRP A 28 -4.65 -0.12 -3.94
N VAL A 29 -4.49 0.14 -2.65
CA VAL A 29 -3.46 1.04 -2.14
C VAL A 29 -2.76 0.38 -0.96
N VAL A 30 -1.45 0.61 -0.85
CA VAL A 30 -0.68 0.17 0.31
C VAL A 30 -0.72 1.27 1.36
N LEU A 31 -1.07 0.89 2.58
CA LEU A 31 -1.07 1.73 3.75
C LEU A 31 0.09 1.32 4.65
N LEU A 32 0.90 2.29 5.04
CA LEU A 32 1.96 2.14 6.02
C LEU A 32 1.52 2.87 7.29
N ASN A 33 1.35 2.14 8.40
CA ASN A 33 0.88 2.69 9.68
C ASN A 33 -0.44 3.47 9.57
N GLY A 34 -1.31 3.09 8.63
CA GLY A 34 -2.57 3.80 8.35
C GLY A 34 -2.44 4.99 7.40
N GLU A 35 -1.23 5.38 7.01
CA GLU A 35 -1.01 6.42 5.99
C GLU A 35 -0.83 5.79 4.61
N ARG A 36 -1.48 6.37 3.60
CA ARG A 36 -1.34 5.89 2.23
C ARG A 36 0.07 6.17 1.71
N ARG A 37 0.84 5.10 1.48
CA ARG A 37 2.19 5.18 0.92
C ARG A 37 2.21 4.56 -0.47
N GLY A 38 2.29 5.41 -1.49
CA GLY A 38 2.51 5.00 -2.87
C GLY A 38 1.34 5.28 -3.81
N THR A 39 1.39 4.62 -4.97
CA THR A 39 0.40 4.73 -6.03
C THR A 39 -0.78 3.79 -5.81
N ALA A 40 -1.90 4.08 -6.46
CA ALA A 40 -3.04 3.18 -6.51
C ALA A 40 -2.81 2.12 -7.61
N TYR A 41 -2.74 0.87 -7.20
CA TYR A 41 -2.54 -0.29 -8.04
C TYR A 41 -3.85 -0.70 -8.72
N SER A 42 -3.69 -1.26 -9.92
CA SER A 42 -4.81 -1.71 -10.74
C SER A 42 -5.25 -3.12 -10.35
N SER A 43 -4.34 -3.89 -9.75
CA SER A 43 -4.53 -5.27 -9.33
C SER A 43 -4.13 -5.46 -7.88
N ARG A 44 -4.76 -6.45 -7.22
CA ARG A 44 -4.39 -6.83 -5.85
C ARG A 44 -2.98 -7.41 -5.77
N ASP A 45 -2.58 -8.21 -6.74
CA ASP A 45 -1.26 -8.86 -6.78
C ASP A 45 -0.12 -7.84 -6.68
N GLU A 46 -0.15 -6.81 -7.53
CA GLU A 46 0.85 -5.72 -7.51
C GLU A 46 0.91 -5.03 -6.14
N ALA A 47 -0.24 -4.85 -5.48
CA ALA A 47 -0.30 -4.24 -4.15
C ALA A 47 0.25 -5.16 -3.06
N GLU A 48 0.02 -6.48 -3.15
CA GLU A 48 0.58 -7.47 -2.21
C GLU A 48 2.10 -7.62 -2.40
N GLU A 49 2.60 -7.62 -3.63
CA GLU A 49 4.04 -7.60 -3.93
C GLU A 49 4.72 -6.37 -3.32
N CYS A 50 4.10 -5.19 -3.49
CA CYS A 50 4.61 -3.97 -2.90
C CYS A 50 4.53 -4.00 -1.37
N ARG A 51 3.46 -4.56 -0.80
CA ARG A 51 3.33 -4.78 0.65
C ARG A 51 4.45 -5.68 1.17
N ALA A 52 4.77 -6.78 0.48
CA ALA A 52 5.86 -7.67 0.85
C ALA A 52 7.22 -6.96 0.81
N ALA A 53 7.47 -6.15 -0.23
CA ALA A 53 8.68 -5.33 -0.32
C ALA A 53 8.78 -4.29 0.80
N TRP A 54 7.67 -3.64 1.16
CA TRP A 54 7.62 -2.73 2.31
C TRP A 54 7.85 -3.45 3.63
N LEU A 55 7.24 -4.61 3.85
CA LEU A 55 7.47 -5.42 5.05
C LEU A 55 8.94 -5.84 5.17
N ALA A 56 9.55 -6.25 4.07
CA ALA A 56 10.97 -6.61 4.03
C ALA A 56 11.86 -5.41 4.37
N GLN A 57 11.55 -4.23 3.81
CA GLN A 57 12.26 -2.98 4.14
C GLN A 57 12.08 -2.59 5.60
N LEU A 58 10.86 -2.60 6.14
CA LEU A 58 10.62 -2.24 7.54
C LEU A 58 11.26 -3.22 8.52
N ASN A 59 11.34 -4.50 8.15
CA ASN A 59 12.06 -5.51 8.92
C ASN A 59 13.58 -5.28 8.84
N ALA A 60 14.10 -4.86 7.68
CA ALA A 60 15.51 -4.51 7.51
C ALA A 60 15.88 -3.17 8.18
N GLU A 61 14.96 -2.20 8.17
CA GLU A 61 15.09 -0.87 8.77
C GLU A 61 14.79 -0.88 10.27
N SER A 62 14.32 -1.99 10.85
CA SER A 62 14.29 -2.20 12.29
C SER A 62 15.70 -2.56 12.75
N PRO A 63 16.56 -1.60 13.12
CA PRO A 63 17.90 -1.89 13.58
C PRO A 63 17.73 -2.20 15.06
N GLY A 64 17.27 -3.41 15.36
CA GLY A 64 17.64 -4.01 16.62
C GLY A 64 19.15 -4.12 16.60
N SER A 65 19.82 -3.33 17.44
CA SER A 65 21.25 -3.37 17.77
C SER A 65 22.14 -2.35 17.06
N LEU A 66 22.28 -1.19 17.69
CA LEU A 66 23.58 -0.57 17.99
C LEU A 66 23.34 0.52 19.04
N HIS A 67 23.14 0.10 20.29
CA HIS A 67 23.43 0.88 21.48
C HIS A 67 24.53 0.15 22.24
#